data_AF-F3P7D0-F1
#
_entry.id   AF-F3P7D0-F1
#
_cell.length_a   1.000
_cell.length_b   1.000
_cell.length_c   1.000
_cell.angle_alpha   90.00
_cell.angle_beta   90.00
_cell.angle_gamma   90.00
#
_symmetry.space_group_name_H-M   'P 1'
#
loop_
_entity.id
_entity.type
_entity.pdbx_description
1 polymer ?
#
loop_
_entity_poly.entity_id
_entity_poly.type
_entity_poly.pdbx_seq_one_letter_code
_entity_poly.pdbx_strand_id
1 'polypeptide(L)'
;MPKLALELSGSPSTGGWLMALVALCSAASMWLTGQWAAKRWGKRVTLIVLHTARAVSFTVLALAPSLPAFILGVVMFGLSSFPVIPLTTGLVADRFGGTAMGGILGSSWLIHQIFAALGVLLGGLLRDATGSYSASFASGAAVLIASTVLTWLISERRFQVRPSPTAA
;
A
#
# COMPACT_ATOMS: atom_id res chain seq x y z
N MET A 1 -1.69 9.58 -11.87
CA MET A 1 -0.23 9.67 -12.08
C MET A 1 0.15 10.04 -13.51
N PRO A 2 -0.34 9.39 -14.59
CA PRO A 2 0.11 9.71 -15.96
C PRO A 2 -0.20 11.14 -16.43
N LYS A 3 -1.37 11.68 -16.07
CA LYS A 3 -1.75 13.08 -16.41
C LYS A 3 -0.88 14.11 -15.70
N LEU A 4 -0.61 13.93 -14.40
CA LEU A 4 0.30 14.82 -13.66
C LEU A 4 1.75 14.71 -14.17
N ALA A 5 2.20 13.51 -14.55
CA ALA A 5 3.50 13.34 -15.16
C ALA A 5 3.60 14.11 -16.49
N LEU A 6 2.55 14.06 -17.31
CA LEU A 6 2.44 14.84 -18.54
C LEU A 6 2.43 16.35 -18.26
N GLU A 7 1.69 16.81 -17.25
CA GLU A 7 1.67 18.23 -16.83
C GLU A 7 3.06 18.71 -16.39
N LEU A 8 3.85 17.86 -15.73
CA LEU A 8 5.17 18.20 -15.21
C LEU A 8 6.32 18.02 -16.22
N SER A 9 6.21 17.09 -17.17
CA SER A 9 7.29 16.76 -18.11
C SER A 9 7.04 17.18 -19.56
N GLY A 10 5.78 17.46 -19.92
CA GLY A 10 5.36 17.72 -21.31
C GLY A 10 5.42 16.49 -22.23
N SER A 11 5.80 15.31 -21.73
CA SER A 11 5.98 14.10 -22.55
C SER A 11 5.09 12.93 -22.11
N PRO A 12 4.27 12.37 -23.01
CA PRO A 12 3.41 11.21 -22.70
C PRO A 12 4.17 9.97 -22.24
N SER A 13 5.43 9.79 -22.67
CA SER A 13 6.25 8.62 -22.33
C SER A 13 6.70 8.61 -20.86
N THR A 14 6.78 9.78 -20.21
CA THR A 14 7.17 9.89 -18.80
C THR A 14 6.22 9.11 -17.88
N GLY A 15 4.93 9.10 -18.18
CA GLY A 15 3.94 8.31 -17.42
C GLY A 15 4.28 6.82 -17.42
N GLY A 16 4.68 6.27 -18.57
CA GLY A 16 5.09 4.87 -18.71
C GLY A 16 6.36 4.55 -17.92
N TRP A 17 7.38 5.41 -18.00
CA TRP A 17 8.63 5.26 -17.25
C TRP A 17 8.40 5.29 -15.73
N LEU A 18 7.53 6.18 -15.25
CA LEU A 18 7.18 6.24 -13.82
C LEU A 18 6.47 4.97 -13.36
N MET A 19 5.59 4.38 -14.17
CA MET A 19 4.94 3.12 -13.84
C MET A 19 5.94 1.95 -13.83
N ALA A 20 6.91 1.93 -14.74
CA ALA A 20 8.00 0.97 -14.73
C ALA A 20 8.85 1.10 -13.45
N LEU A 21 9.13 2.33 -13.02
CA LEU A 21 9.85 2.61 -11.79
C LEU A 21 9.07 2.13 -10.55
N VAL A 22 7.75 2.37 -10.49
CA VAL A 22 6.88 1.82 -9.43
C VAL A 22 7.00 0.30 -9.39
N ALA A 23 6.92 -0.37 -10.54
CA ALA A 23 6.99 -1.82 -10.63
C ALA A 23 8.34 -2.36 -10.13
N LEU A 24 9.46 -1.75 -10.55
CA LEU A 24 10.80 -2.14 -10.12
C LEU A 24 10.98 -1.98 -8.60
N CYS A 25 10.62 -0.81 -8.06
CA CYS A 25 10.68 -0.56 -6.62
C CYS A 25 9.77 -1.49 -5.82
N SER A 26 8.59 -1.81 -6.37
CA SER A 26 7.64 -2.75 -5.76
C SER A 26 8.21 -4.17 -5.70
N ALA A 27 8.85 -4.64 -6.77
CA ALA A 27 9.50 -5.95 -6.79
C ALA A 27 10.64 -6.03 -5.75
N ALA A 28 11.52 -5.02 -5.73
CA ALA A 28 12.64 -4.96 -4.80
C ALA A 28 12.18 -4.94 -3.33
N SER A 29 11.21 -4.09 -3.01
CA SER A 29 10.64 -4.00 -1.66
C SER A 29 9.91 -5.27 -1.25
N MET A 30 9.20 -5.93 -2.16
CA MET A 30 8.48 -7.17 -1.87
C MET A 30 9.44 -8.30 -1.52
N TRP A 31 10.57 -8.40 -2.22
CA TRP A 31 11.63 -9.35 -1.87
C TRP A 31 12.28 -9.01 -0.52
N LEU A 32 12.67 -7.75 -0.29
CA LEU A 32 13.35 -7.32 0.93
C LEU A 32 12.48 -7.54 2.18
N THR A 33 11.22 -7.15 2.11
CA THR A 33 10.30 -7.27 3.25
C THR A 33 9.92 -8.72 3.52
N GLY A 34 9.71 -9.53 2.48
CA GLY A 34 9.42 -10.95 2.62
C GLY A 34 10.60 -11.76 3.16
N GLN A 35 11.81 -11.50 2.67
CA GLN A 35 12.98 -12.30 3.04
C GLN A 35 13.64 -11.89 4.34
N TRP A 36 13.56 -10.62 4.71
CA TRP A 36 14.29 -10.08 5.85
C TRP A 36 13.39 -9.37 6.85
N ALA A 37 12.71 -8.29 6.46
CA ALA A 37 12.01 -7.42 7.44
C ALA A 37 10.92 -8.16 8.22
N ALA A 38 10.09 -8.94 7.55
CA ALA A 38 9.00 -9.69 8.18
C ALA A 38 9.50 -10.80 9.10
N LYS A 39 10.66 -11.41 8.80
CA LYS A 39 11.29 -12.41 9.67
C LYS A 39 11.93 -11.76 10.89
N ARG A 40 12.52 -10.56 10.72
CA ARG A 40 13.25 -9.86 11.77
C ARG A 40 12.35 -9.09 12.75
N TRP A 41 11.26 -8.50 12.26
CA TRP A 41 10.38 -7.62 13.03
C TRP A 41 8.91 -8.07 13.07
N GLY A 42 8.55 -9.13 12.34
CA GLY A 42 7.18 -9.59 12.23
C GLY A 42 6.37 -8.87 11.15
N LYS A 43 5.26 -9.50 10.72
CA LYS A 43 4.41 -9.00 9.63
C LYS A 43 3.71 -7.69 9.98
N ARG A 44 3.17 -7.57 11.21
CA ARG A 44 2.46 -6.37 11.67
C ARG A 44 3.36 -5.13 11.70
N VAL A 45 4.53 -5.21 12.33
CA VAL A 45 5.47 -4.08 12.38
C VAL A 45 5.91 -3.67 10.97
N THR A 46 6.20 -4.65 10.11
CA THR A 46 6.55 -4.39 8.71
C THR A 46 5.41 -3.67 7.97
N LEU A 47 4.15 -4.09 8.16
CA LEU A 47 2.98 -3.41 7.58
C LEU A 47 2.82 -1.97 8.08
N ILE A 48 3.04 -1.71 9.37
CA ILE A 48 2.98 -0.34 9.93
C ILE A 48 4.01 0.56 9.26
N VAL A 49 5.25 0.09 9.11
CA VAL A 49 6.32 0.84 8.44
C VAL A 49 5.96 1.11 6.98
N LEU A 50 5.42 0.12 6.26
CA LEU A 50 5.01 0.29 4.87
C LEU A 50 3.85 1.28 4.71
N HIS A 51 2.82 1.21 5.57
CA HIS A 51 1.71 2.17 5.54
C HIS A 51 2.18 3.58 5.86
N THR A 52 3.08 3.73 6.84
CA THR A 52 3.69 5.02 7.19
C THR A 52 4.51 5.58 6.03
N ALA A 53 5.40 4.77 5.44
CA ALA A 53 6.21 5.17 4.28
C ALA A 53 5.33 5.59 3.09
N ARG A 54 4.19 4.90 2.88
CA ARG A 54 3.23 5.25 1.84
C ARG A 54 2.50 6.56 2.14
N ALA A 55 2.13 6.82 3.40
CA ALA A 55 1.55 8.09 3.80
C ALA A 55 2.51 9.26 3.55
N VAL A 56 3.80 9.07 3.86
CA VAL A 56 4.85 10.06 3.54
C VAL A 56 4.99 10.25 2.04
N SER A 57 5.00 9.15 1.26
CA SER A 57 5.02 9.23 -0.21
C SER A 57 3.86 10.08 -0.76
N PHE A 58 2.63 9.85 -0.29
CA PHE A 58 1.47 10.65 -0.72
C PHE A 58 1.58 12.11 -0.29
N THR A 59 2.15 12.38 0.88
CA THR A 59 2.42 13.75 1.33
C THR A 59 3.44 14.44 0.41
N VAL A 60 4.51 13.75 0.04
CA VAL A 60 5.50 14.25 -0.93
C VAL A 60 4.85 14.50 -2.29
N LEU A 61 4.00 13.58 -2.77
CA LEU A 61 3.29 13.74 -4.04
C LEU A 61 2.29 14.90 -4.02
N ALA A 62 1.64 15.16 -2.89
CA ALA A 62 0.71 16.28 -2.72
C ALA A 62 1.42 17.64 -2.80
N LEU A 63 2.67 17.69 -2.33
CA LEU A 63 3.46 18.92 -2.20
C LEU A 63 4.53 19.06 -3.30
N ALA A 64 4.64 18.11 -4.23
CA ALA A 64 5.71 18.06 -5.22
C ALA A 64 5.70 19.30 -6.13
N PRO A 65 6.68 20.22 -6.02
CA PRO A 65 6.70 21.45 -6.82
C PRO A 65 7.38 21.25 -8.18
N SER A 66 7.96 20.06 -8.42
CA SER A 66 8.80 19.79 -9.58
C SER A 66 8.82 18.30 -9.92
N LEU A 67 9.26 17.97 -11.14
CA LEU A 67 9.38 16.59 -11.61
C LEU A 67 10.32 15.73 -10.73
N PRO A 68 11.50 16.19 -10.25
CA PRO A 68 12.33 15.40 -9.34
C PRO A 68 11.65 15.07 -8.02
N ALA A 69 10.93 16.02 -7.41
CA ALA A 69 10.17 15.77 -6.19
C ALA A 69 9.03 14.78 -6.43
N PHE A 70 8.38 14.85 -7.60
CA PHE A 70 7.37 13.89 -8.01
C PHE A 70 7.96 12.48 -8.18
N ILE A 71 9.12 12.34 -8.84
CA ILE A 71 9.84 11.07 -8.99
C ILE A 71 10.18 10.47 -7.62
N LEU A 72 10.66 11.29 -6.67
CA LEU A 72 10.93 10.83 -5.31
C LEU A 72 9.67 10.24 -4.66
N GLY A 73 8.54 10.95 -4.74
CA GLY A 73 7.25 10.47 -4.25
C GLY A 73 6.84 9.14 -4.90
N VAL A 74 7.05 9.00 -6.22
CA VAL A 74 6.76 7.77 -6.99
C VAL A 74 7.64 6.59 -6.57
N VAL A 75 8.94 6.82 -6.33
CA VAL A 75 9.86 5.78 -5.82
C VAL A 75 9.42 5.31 -4.44
N MET A 76 9.12 6.24 -3.53
CA MET A 76 8.63 5.92 -2.18
C MET A 76 7.30 5.15 -2.22
N PHE A 77 6.42 5.52 -3.16
CA PHE A 77 5.17 4.80 -3.42
C PHE A 77 5.46 3.35 -3.84
N GLY A 78 6.33 3.15 -4.83
CA GLY A 78 6.72 1.82 -5.29
C GLY A 78 7.30 0.96 -4.18
N LEU A 79 8.21 1.51 -3.37
CA LEU A 79 8.84 0.77 -2.26
C LEU A 79 7.87 0.36 -1.13
N SER A 80 6.66 0.91 -1.08
CA SER A 80 5.73 0.73 0.04
C SER A 80 4.38 0.09 -0.32
N SER A 81 4.13 -0.16 -1.61
CA SER A 81 2.78 -0.49 -2.09
C SER A 81 2.46 -1.97 -2.18
N PHE A 82 3.30 -2.77 -2.84
CA PHE A 82 2.99 -4.18 -3.12
C PHE A 82 3.30 -5.18 -2.00
N PRO A 83 4.33 -4.97 -1.14
CA PRO A 83 4.63 -5.95 -0.12
C PRO A 83 3.50 -6.19 0.89
N VAL A 84 2.56 -5.26 1.00
CA VAL A 84 1.41 -5.39 1.90
C VAL A 84 0.48 -6.54 1.52
N ILE A 85 0.45 -6.97 0.25
CA ILE A 85 -0.40 -8.07 -0.20
C ILE A 85 0.02 -9.38 0.50
N PRO A 86 1.26 -9.90 0.32
CA PRO A 86 1.68 -11.14 0.98
C PRO A 86 1.77 -10.99 2.50
N LEU A 87 2.11 -9.81 3.03
CA LEU A 87 2.18 -9.58 4.48
C LEU A 87 0.81 -9.64 5.16
N THR A 88 -0.21 -9.03 4.54
CA THR A 88 -1.59 -9.06 5.05
C THR A 88 -2.16 -10.45 4.94
N THR A 89 -1.98 -11.12 3.80
CA THR A 89 -2.39 -12.52 3.61
C THR A 89 -1.76 -13.43 4.65
N GLY A 90 -0.46 -13.27 4.92
CA GLY A 90 0.24 -14.03 5.95
C GLY A 90 -0.27 -13.73 7.37
N LEU A 91 -0.60 -12.47 7.67
CA LEU A 91 -1.15 -12.08 8.97
C LEU A 91 -2.57 -12.64 9.19
N VAL A 92 -3.38 -12.68 8.14
CA VAL A 92 -4.70 -13.33 8.15
C VAL A 92 -4.55 -14.83 8.36
N ALA A 93 -3.62 -15.48 7.65
CA ALA A 93 -3.34 -16.91 7.80
C ALA A 93 -2.91 -17.24 9.24
N ASP A 94 -1.98 -16.48 9.82
CA ASP A 94 -1.47 -16.68 11.18
C ASP A 94 -2.58 -16.55 12.25
N ARG A 95 -3.62 -15.75 11.98
CA ARG A 95 -4.66 -15.40 12.96
C ARG A 95 -5.91 -16.26 12.84
N PHE A 96 -6.36 -16.55 11.62
CA PHE A 96 -7.65 -17.20 11.36
C PHE A 96 -7.50 -18.63 10.83
N GLY A 97 -6.28 -19.08 10.53
CA GLY A 97 -6.03 -20.38 9.92
C GLY A 97 -6.54 -20.46 8.47
N GLY A 98 -6.21 -21.55 7.77
CA GLY A 98 -6.48 -21.68 6.34
C GLY A 98 -7.96 -21.73 5.95
N THR A 99 -8.83 -22.27 6.82
CA THR A 99 -10.24 -22.54 6.50
C THR A 99 -11.07 -21.26 6.31
N ALA A 100 -10.78 -20.19 7.06
CA ALA A 100 -11.49 -18.91 6.96
C ALA A 100 -10.86 -17.95 5.93
N MET A 101 -9.69 -18.27 5.36
CA MET A 101 -8.95 -17.36 4.48
C MET A 101 -9.74 -16.96 3.24
N GLY A 102 -10.41 -17.91 2.58
CA GLY A 102 -11.15 -17.63 1.33
C GLY A 102 -12.21 -16.56 1.52
N GLY A 103 -13.02 -16.66 2.58
CA GLY A 103 -14.03 -15.66 2.91
C GLY A 103 -13.42 -14.30 3.27
N ILE A 104 -12.43 -14.29 4.17
CA ILE A 104 -11.80 -13.03 4.63
C ILE A 104 -11.11 -12.31 3.46
N LEU A 105 -10.30 -13.01 2.67
CA LEU A 105 -9.58 -12.43 1.53
C LEU A 105 -10.53 -12.03 0.41
N GLY A 106 -11.56 -12.85 0.14
CA GLY A 106 -12.58 -12.54 -0.87
C GLY A 106 -13.36 -11.26 -0.53
N SER A 107 -13.91 -11.17 0.68
CA SER A 107 -14.60 -9.96 1.14
C SER A 107 -13.67 -8.74 1.18
N SER A 108 -12.42 -8.91 1.65
CA SER A 108 -11.43 -7.83 1.66
C SER A 108 -11.11 -7.32 0.25
N TRP A 109 -11.00 -8.22 -0.72
CA TRP A 109 -10.76 -7.87 -2.11
C TRP A 109 -11.94 -7.13 -2.72
N LEU A 110 -13.17 -7.59 -2.48
CA LEU A 110 -14.38 -6.90 -2.95
C LEU A 110 -14.47 -5.47 -2.39
N ILE A 111 -14.28 -5.32 -1.07
CA ILE A 111 -14.23 -4.02 -0.41
C ILE A 111 -13.15 -3.15 -1.05
N HIS A 112 -11.94 -3.69 -1.26
CA HIS A 112 -10.86 -2.97 -1.92
C HIS A 112 -11.26 -2.48 -3.32
N GLN A 113 -11.91 -3.31 -4.15
CA GLN A 113 -12.33 -2.88 -5.49
C GLN A 113 -13.36 -1.74 -5.44
N ILE A 114 -14.33 -1.80 -4.52
CA ILE A 114 -15.31 -0.72 -4.33
C ILE A 114 -14.61 0.58 -3.94
N PHE A 115 -13.72 0.54 -2.94
CA PHE A 115 -12.99 1.73 -2.49
C PHE A 115 -11.96 2.21 -3.52
N ALA A 116 -11.38 1.33 -4.34
CA ALA A 116 -10.50 1.72 -5.43
C ALA A 116 -11.27 2.51 -6.51
N ALA A 117 -12.46 2.05 -6.88
CA ALA A 117 -13.33 2.77 -7.81
C ALA A 117 -13.74 4.14 -7.25
N LEU A 118 -14.19 4.19 -5.99
CA LEU A 118 -14.54 5.44 -5.31
C LEU A 118 -13.34 6.38 -5.19
N GLY A 119 -12.16 5.86 -4.85
CA GLY A 119 -10.94 6.65 -4.70
C GLY A 119 -10.50 7.29 -6.02
N VAL A 120 -10.56 6.55 -7.13
CA VAL A 120 -10.25 7.09 -8.47
C VAL A 120 -11.27 8.17 -8.86
N LEU A 121 -12.57 7.93 -8.62
CA LEU A 121 -13.63 8.89 -8.92
C LEU A 121 -13.46 10.19 -8.11
N LEU A 122 -13.33 10.08 -6.79
CA LEU A 122 -13.13 11.22 -5.90
C LEU A 122 -11.83 11.96 -6.23
N GLY A 123 -10.76 11.24 -6.55
CA GLY A 123 -9.50 11.83 -6.96
C GLY A 123 -9.59 12.63 -8.25
N GLY A 124 -10.43 12.17 -9.20
CA GLY A 124 -10.77 12.91 -10.43
C GLY A 124 -11.60 14.16 -10.14
N LEU A 125 -12.68 14.02 -9.37
CA LEU A 125 -13.54 15.14 -9.00
C LEU A 125 -12.77 16.24 -8.24
N LEU A 126 -11.86 15.86 -7.33
CA LEU A 126 -10.99 16.81 -6.63
C LEU A 126 -10.05 17.54 -7.60
N ARG A 127 -9.51 16.85 -8.60
CA ARG A 127 -8.65 17.47 -9.63
C ARG A 127 -9.44 18.44 -10.50
N ASP A 128 -10.67 18.07 -10.87
CA ASP A 128 -11.54 18.90 -11.71
C ASP A 128 -12.00 20.16 -10.93
N ALA A 129 -12.31 20.02 -9.64
CA ALA A 129 -12.75 21.14 -8.80
C ALA A 129 -11.62 22.08 -8.36
N THR A 130 -10.42 21.55 -8.08
CA THR A 130 -9.32 22.36 -7.52
C THR A 130 -8.27 22.78 -8.55
N GLY A 131 -8.30 22.22 -9.75
CA GLY A 131 -7.26 22.45 -10.75
C GLY A 131 -5.92 21.73 -10.45
N SER A 132 -5.81 20.98 -9.35
CA SER A 132 -4.57 20.33 -8.90
C SER A 132 -4.80 18.92 -8.36
N TYR A 133 -3.78 18.07 -8.43
CA TYR A 133 -3.80 16.74 -7.80
C TYR A 133 -3.42 16.77 -6.30
N SER A 134 -3.02 17.91 -5.76
CA SER A 134 -2.60 18.03 -4.35
C SER A 134 -3.68 17.56 -3.38
N ALA A 135 -4.94 17.96 -3.59
CA ALA A 135 -6.06 17.53 -2.76
C ALA A 135 -6.32 16.02 -2.84
N SER A 136 -6.15 15.44 -4.04
CA SER A 136 -6.32 13.99 -4.27
C SER A 136 -5.23 13.17 -3.57
N PHE A 137 -3.98 13.65 -3.56
CA PHE A 137 -2.91 12.98 -2.82
C PHE A 137 -3.01 13.21 -1.31
N ALA A 138 -3.41 14.40 -0.86
CA ALA A 138 -3.59 14.70 0.56
C ALA A 138 -4.69 13.83 1.19
N SER A 139 -5.80 13.61 0.49
CA SER A 139 -6.86 12.70 0.97
C SER A 139 -6.37 11.25 1.05
N GLY A 140 -5.58 10.80 0.08
CA GLY A 140 -4.92 9.49 0.13
C GLY A 140 -3.95 9.35 1.31
N ALA A 141 -3.18 10.40 1.62
CA ALA A 141 -2.31 10.43 2.81
C ALA A 141 -3.12 10.27 4.11
N ALA A 142 -4.26 10.96 4.23
CA ALA A 142 -5.14 10.84 5.40
C ALA A 142 -5.68 9.41 5.58
N VAL A 143 -6.10 8.76 4.49
CA VAL A 143 -6.54 7.35 4.52
C VAL A 143 -5.40 6.41 4.92
N LEU A 144 -4.16 6.66 4.46
CA LEU A 144 -3.00 5.85 4.82
C LEU A 144 -2.58 6.03 6.29
N ILE A 145 -2.76 7.22 6.85
CA ILE A 145 -2.57 7.46 8.30
C ILE A 145 -3.60 6.63 9.08
N ALA A 146 -4.88 6.66 8.69
CA ALA A 146 -5.90 5.83 9.30
C ALA A 146 -5.56 4.33 9.19
N SER A 147 -5.12 3.88 8.01
CA SER A 147 -4.65 2.51 7.78
C SER A 147 -3.48 2.12 8.69
N THR A 148 -2.53 3.04 8.91
CA THR A 148 -1.40 2.84 9.82
C THR A 148 -1.88 2.64 11.26
N VAL A 149 -2.79 3.49 11.73
CA VAL A 149 -3.39 3.38 13.07
C VAL A 149 -4.17 2.07 13.21
N LEU A 150 -5.02 1.73 12.24
CA LEU A 150 -5.78 0.47 12.26
C LEU A 150 -4.87 -0.76 12.28
N THR A 151 -3.79 -0.74 11.49
CA THR A 151 -2.78 -1.81 11.49
C THR A 151 -2.07 -1.90 12.84
N TRP A 152 -1.75 -0.75 13.45
CA TRP A 152 -1.15 -0.70 14.78
C TRP A 152 -2.09 -1.28 15.85
N LEU A 153 -3.40 -1.12 15.73
CA LEU A 153 -4.37 -1.69 16.68
C LEU A 153 -4.56 -3.21 16.54
N ILE A 154 -4.01 -3.86 15.51
CA ILE A 154 -4.12 -5.32 15.34
C ILE A 154 -3.41 -6.04 16.50
N SER A 155 -4.17 -6.78 17.30
CA SER A 155 -3.59 -7.64 18.36
C SER A 155 -2.96 -8.90 17.76
N GLU A 156 -1.67 -9.16 18.01
CA GLU A 156 -1.00 -10.38 17.56
C GLU A 156 -1.36 -11.57 18.45
N ARG A 157 -2.52 -12.20 18.21
CA ARG A 157 -2.78 -13.54 18.76
C ARG A 157 -2.25 -14.58 17.78
N ARG A 158 -1.21 -15.30 18.19
CA ARG A 158 -0.71 -16.46 17.44
C ARG A 158 -1.70 -17.60 17.61
N PHE A 159 -2.23 -18.14 16.52
CA PHE A 159 -2.96 -19.40 16.58
C PHE A 159 -1.99 -20.48 17.11
N GLN A 160 -2.22 -20.96 18.33
CA GLN A 160 -1.47 -22.10 18.87
C GLN A 160 -2.08 -23.36 18.26
N VAL A 161 -1.33 -24.04 17.38
CA VAL A 161 -1.68 -25.40 16.99
C VAL A 161 -1.61 -26.25 18.25
N ARG A 162 -2.76 -26.69 18.76
CA ARG A 162 -2.82 -27.63 19.86
C ARG A 162 -2.13 -28.92 19.39
N PRO A 163 -1.14 -29.47 20.11
CA PRO A 163 -0.55 -30.74 19.75
C PRO A 163 -1.66 -31.79 19.65
N SER A 164 -1.71 -32.52 18.54
CA SER A 164 -2.58 -33.69 18.42
C SER A 164 -2.26 -34.64 19.59
N PRO A 165 -3.25 -35.19 20.31
CA PRO A 165 -2.98 -36.24 21.28
C PRO A 165 -2.24 -37.35 20.55
N THR A 166 -1.02 -37.65 20.99
CA THR A 166 -0.31 -38.86 20.57
C THR A 166 -1.24 -40.03 20.87
N ALA A 167 -1.70 -40.72 19.83
CA ALA A 167 -2.42 -41.97 19.97
C ALA A 167 -1.51 -42.93 20.75
N ALA A 168 -1.94 -43.30 21.96
CA ALA A 168 -1.31 -44.30 22.80
C ALA A 168 -1.82 -45.70 22.43
#